data_AF-A0A140TA57-F1
#
_entry.id   AF-A0A140TA57-F1
#
_cell.length_a   1.000
_cell.length_b   1.000
_cell.length_c   1.000
_cell.angle_alpha   90.00
_cell.angle_beta   90.00
_cell.angle_gamma   90.00
#
_symmetry.space_group_name_H-M   'P 1'
#
loop_
_entity.id
_entity.type
_entity.pdbx_description
1 polymer ?
#
loop_
_entity_poly.entity_id
_entity_poly.type
_entity_poly.pdbx_seq_one_letter_code
_entity_poly.pdbx_strand_id
1 'polypeptide(L)'
;MYLWLKLLAFGFAFLDTEVFVTGQSPTPSPTDAYLNASETTTLSPSGSAVISTTTIATTPSKPTCDEKYANITVDYLYNKETKLFTAKLNVNENVECGNNTCTNNEVHNLTECKNASVSISHNSCTAPDKTLILDVPPGVEKFQLH
;
A
#
# COMPACT_ATOMS: atom_id res chain seq x y z
N MET A 1 -21.99 -25.85 18.42
CA MET A 1 -21.14 -27.04 18.53
C MET A 1 -20.46 -27.29 17.18
N TYR A 2 -19.41 -26.53 16.85
CA TYR A 2 -18.38 -26.83 15.84
C TYR A 2 -17.13 -26.01 16.21
N LEU A 3 -16.67 -26.27 17.43
CA LEU A 3 -15.33 -25.94 17.88
C LEU A 3 -14.46 -27.13 17.43
N TRP A 4 -13.26 -26.85 16.94
CA TRP A 4 -12.20 -27.81 16.56
C TRP A 4 -12.36 -28.52 15.20
N LEU A 5 -11.62 -28.03 14.19
CA LEU A 5 -10.82 -28.91 13.32
C LEU A 5 -9.62 -28.13 12.73
N LYS A 6 -8.44 -28.42 13.28
CA LYS A 6 -7.07 -28.41 12.68
C LYS A 6 -6.61 -27.13 11.98
N LEU A 7 -5.67 -26.30 12.46
CA LEU A 7 -4.29 -26.54 12.92
C LEU A 7 -3.51 -27.59 12.09
N LEU A 8 -2.87 -27.14 10.99
CA LEU A 8 -1.55 -27.61 10.49
C LEU A 8 -1.20 -26.98 9.13
N ALA A 9 -0.22 -26.06 9.11
CA ALA A 9 0.85 -25.95 8.12
C ALA A 9 1.71 -24.72 8.41
N PHE A 10 2.50 -24.78 9.49
CA PHE A 10 3.71 -23.96 9.58
C PHE A 10 4.77 -24.68 8.74
N GLY A 11 5.17 -24.08 7.62
CA GLY A 11 6.27 -24.54 6.78
C GLY A 11 7.36 -23.49 6.71
N PHE A 12 8.26 -23.49 7.69
CA PHE A 12 9.55 -22.80 7.60
C PHE A 12 10.45 -23.61 6.66
N ALA A 13 10.96 -22.97 5.61
CA ALA A 13 12.16 -23.40 4.90
C ALA A 13 13.05 -22.18 4.69
N PHE A 14 13.84 -21.84 5.72
CA PHE A 14 15.08 -21.11 5.53
C PHE A 14 16.08 -22.11 4.95
N LEU A 15 16.42 -21.98 3.67
CA LEU A 15 17.69 -22.50 3.16
C LEU A 15 18.59 -21.32 2.85
N ASP A 16 19.45 -21.05 3.82
CA ASP A 16 20.74 -20.43 3.61
C ASP A 16 21.71 -21.54 3.18
N THR A 17 22.22 -21.46 1.96
CA THR A 17 23.37 -22.23 1.51
C THR A 17 24.16 -21.37 0.53
N GLU A 18 25.02 -20.54 1.10
CA GLU A 18 26.29 -20.09 0.52
C GLU A 18 27.08 -21.32 0.00
N VAL A 19 27.19 -21.48 -1.32
CA VAL A 19 28.30 -22.21 -1.96
C VAL A 19 28.73 -21.43 -3.19
N PHE A 20 29.71 -20.55 -3.00
CA PHE A 20 30.58 -20.07 -4.06
C PHE A 20 31.69 -21.09 -4.34
N VAL A 21 32.26 -20.99 -5.54
CA VAL A 21 33.43 -21.68 -6.11
C VAL A 21 33.12 -22.92 -6.94
N THR A 22 33.13 -22.77 -8.27
CA THR A 22 34.21 -23.26 -9.17
C THR A 22 33.89 -22.81 -10.60
N GLY A 23 34.58 -21.78 -11.08
CA GLY A 23 34.67 -21.47 -12.52
C GLY A 23 35.92 -22.13 -13.09
N GLN A 24 35.76 -23.05 -14.05
CA GLN A 24 36.88 -23.55 -14.84
C GLN A 24 36.48 -23.80 -16.30
N SER A 25 37.22 -23.09 -17.16
CA SER A 25 37.49 -23.29 -18.59
C SER A 25 36.44 -22.87 -19.64
N PRO A 26 36.65 -21.74 -20.33
CA PRO A 26 36.06 -21.46 -21.63
C PRO A 26 36.94 -22.01 -22.77
N THR A 27 36.28 -22.61 -23.76
CA THR A 27 36.80 -22.85 -25.11
C THR A 27 36.94 -21.52 -25.86
N PRO A 28 38.06 -21.26 -26.57
CA PRO A 28 38.03 -20.32 -27.69
C PRO A 28 38.57 -20.92 -29.00
N SER A 29 37.89 -20.55 -30.08
CA SER A 29 38.26 -20.76 -31.49
C SER A 29 39.57 -20.04 -31.85
N PRO A 30 40.32 -20.46 -32.89
CA PRO A 30 41.63 -19.91 -33.21
C PRO A 30 41.53 -18.74 -34.19
N THR A 31 42.33 -17.70 -34.00
CA THR A 31 42.83 -16.86 -35.10
C THR A 31 44.20 -16.27 -34.70
N ASP A 32 45.19 -16.57 -35.52
CA ASP A 32 46.59 -16.15 -35.42
C ASP A 32 46.80 -14.62 -35.41
N ALA A 33 47.76 -14.13 -34.62
CA ALA A 33 48.80 -13.18 -35.07
C ALA A 33 49.78 -12.78 -33.94
N TYR A 34 51.02 -13.24 -34.10
CA TYR A 34 52.30 -12.51 -33.91
C TYR A 34 52.73 -11.91 -32.55
N LEU A 35 53.71 -12.59 -31.95
CA LEU A 35 55.02 -12.13 -31.43
C LEU A 35 55.12 -10.68 -30.87
N ASN A 36 55.44 -10.51 -29.57
CA ASN A 36 56.82 -10.24 -29.12
C ASN A 36 56.91 -10.15 -27.57
N ALA A 37 57.98 -10.70 -27.01
CA ALA A 37 58.32 -10.67 -25.59
C ALA A 37 59.05 -9.37 -25.19
N SER A 38 58.87 -8.90 -23.95
CA SER A 38 59.96 -8.41 -23.08
C SER A 38 59.40 -8.07 -21.70
N GLU A 39 59.90 -8.75 -20.66
CA GLU A 39 59.77 -8.34 -19.27
C GLU A 39 60.56 -7.04 -19.01
N THR A 40 60.10 -6.20 -18.06
CA THR A 40 60.91 -5.54 -17.02
C THR A 40 60.00 -4.77 -16.04
N THR A 41 60.08 -5.19 -14.77
CA THR A 41 59.92 -4.49 -13.46
C THR A 41 59.44 -3.03 -13.43
N THR A 42 58.53 -2.68 -12.49
CA THR A 42 58.76 -1.69 -11.39
C THR A 42 57.46 -1.30 -10.65
N LEU A 43 57.43 -1.59 -9.33
CA LEU A 43 56.80 -0.92 -8.16
C LEU A 43 55.41 -0.25 -8.26
N SER A 44 54.48 -0.70 -7.41
CA SER A 44 53.23 -0.02 -7.03
C SER A 44 53.47 1.32 -6.31
N PRO A 45 52.49 2.24 -6.30
CA PRO A 45 51.79 2.47 -5.02
C PRO A 45 50.29 2.78 -5.13
N SER A 46 49.52 2.22 -4.19
CA SER A 46 48.42 2.87 -3.47
C SER A 46 47.43 3.76 -4.25
N GLY A 47 46.43 3.16 -4.88
CA GLY A 47 45.20 3.84 -5.29
C GLY A 47 44.05 3.44 -4.37
N SER A 48 43.74 4.25 -3.35
CA SER A 48 42.55 4.07 -2.51
C SER A 48 41.31 4.35 -3.36
N ALA A 49 40.70 3.29 -3.90
CA ALA A 49 39.42 3.39 -4.57
C ALA A 49 38.35 3.63 -3.50
N VAL A 50 37.94 4.89 -3.34
CA VAL A 50 36.74 5.25 -2.59
C VAL A 50 35.57 4.62 -3.34
N ILE A 51 35.06 3.50 -2.80
CA ILE A 51 33.80 2.92 -3.26
C ILE A 51 32.73 3.92 -2.86
N SER A 52 32.30 4.76 -3.79
CA SER A 52 31.11 5.61 -3.62
C SER A 52 29.89 4.71 -3.49
N THR A 53 29.55 4.33 -2.27
CA THR A 53 28.27 3.67 -1.96
C THR A 53 27.15 4.65 -2.28
N THR A 54 26.46 4.42 -3.40
CA THR A 54 25.27 5.18 -3.75
C THR A 54 24.13 4.61 -2.90
N THR A 55 23.81 5.28 -1.79
CA THR A 55 22.67 4.91 -0.95
C THR A 55 21.40 5.13 -1.76
N ILE A 56 20.73 4.05 -2.15
CA ILE A 56 19.44 4.10 -2.83
C ILE A 56 18.43 4.62 -1.81
N ALA A 57 17.96 5.86 -1.99
CA ALA A 57 16.90 6.44 -1.19
C ALA A 57 15.61 5.64 -1.44
N THR A 58 15.20 4.84 -0.46
CA THR A 58 13.90 4.15 -0.47
C THR A 58 12.82 5.21 -0.27
N THR A 59 11.95 5.43 -1.25
CA THR A 59 10.78 6.29 -1.07
C THR A 59 9.82 5.62 -0.09
N PRO A 60 9.20 6.38 0.84
CA PRO A 60 8.16 5.81 1.70
C PRO A 60 7.05 5.23 0.83
N SER A 61 6.73 3.95 1.03
CA SER A 61 5.59 3.35 0.34
C SER A 61 4.30 4.00 0.85
N LYS A 62 3.39 4.34 -0.07
CA LYS A 62 2.03 4.77 0.29
C LYS A 62 1.29 3.59 0.93
N PRO A 63 0.52 3.81 2.01
CA PRO A 63 -0.35 2.78 2.57
C PRO A 63 -1.53 2.51 1.63
N THR A 64 -2.24 1.40 1.87
CA THR A 64 -3.52 1.16 1.21
C THR A 64 -4.59 2.13 1.74
N CYS A 65 -5.62 2.45 0.94
CA CYS A 65 -6.69 3.32 1.39
C CYS A 65 -7.54 2.66 2.48
N ASP A 66 -7.76 1.34 2.40
CA ASP A 66 -8.44 0.58 3.47
C ASP A 66 -7.71 0.71 4.82
N GLU A 67 -6.38 0.64 4.84
CA GLU A 67 -5.57 0.85 6.04
C GLU A 67 -5.58 2.31 6.51
N LYS A 68 -5.37 3.26 5.59
CA LYS A 68 -5.32 4.69 5.92
C LYS A 68 -6.62 5.19 6.53
N TYR A 69 -7.75 4.69 6.05
CA TYR A 69 -9.10 5.10 6.49
C TYR A 69 -9.80 4.04 7.33
N ALA A 70 -9.06 3.09 7.93
CA ALA A 70 -9.63 1.98 8.69
C ALA A 70 -10.55 2.44 9.82
N ASN A 71 -10.20 3.55 10.48
CA ASN A 71 -10.91 4.11 11.63
C ASN A 71 -11.68 5.39 11.30
N ILE A 72 -12.04 5.60 10.04
CA ILE A 72 -12.84 6.77 9.64
C ILE A 72 -14.17 6.80 10.38
N THR A 73 -14.52 7.96 10.93
CA THR A 73 -15.81 8.19 11.60
C THR A 73 -16.72 9.06 10.73
N VAL A 74 -18.02 9.02 11.03
CA VAL A 74 -19.05 9.73 10.27
C VAL A 74 -19.95 10.50 11.23
N ASP A 75 -20.23 11.76 10.91
CA ASP A 75 -21.28 12.53 11.56
C ASP A 75 -22.50 12.64 10.65
N TYR A 76 -23.69 12.47 11.21
CA TYR A 76 -24.94 12.53 10.46
C TYR A 76 -25.68 13.86 10.69
N LEU A 77 -26.02 14.54 9.60
CA LEU A 77 -26.79 15.77 9.61
C LEU A 77 -28.17 15.49 8.99
N TYR A 78 -29.24 15.70 9.74
CA TYR A 78 -30.61 15.48 9.25
C TYR A 78 -31.19 16.75 8.65
N ASN A 79 -31.66 16.67 7.41
CA ASN A 79 -32.42 17.73 6.78
C ASN A 79 -33.93 17.50 6.99
N LYS A 80 -34.58 18.41 7.71
CA LYS A 80 -36.02 18.34 8.01
C LYS A 80 -36.93 18.60 6.81
N GLU A 81 -36.46 19.35 5.82
CA GLU A 81 -37.23 19.67 4.61
C GLU A 81 -37.33 18.45 3.69
N THR A 82 -36.20 17.77 3.46
CA THR A 82 -36.13 16.60 2.57
C THR A 82 -36.37 15.28 3.29
N LYS A 83 -36.29 15.26 4.63
CA LYS A 83 -36.32 14.06 5.48
C LYS A 83 -35.23 13.03 5.13
N LEU A 84 -34.07 13.54 4.69
CA LEU A 84 -32.90 12.76 4.34
C LEU A 84 -31.70 13.18 5.19
N PHE A 85 -30.75 12.26 5.34
CA PHE A 85 -29.48 12.50 6.02
C PHE A 85 -28.38 12.87 5.02
N THR A 86 -27.43 13.67 5.50
CA THR A 86 -26.09 13.83 4.93
C THR A 86 -25.10 13.19 5.89
N ALA A 87 -24.26 12.29 5.39
CA ALA A 87 -23.12 11.74 6.13
C ALA A 87 -21.87 12.55 5.83
N LYS A 88 -21.31 13.20 6.86
CA LYS A 88 -20.05 13.91 6.77
C LYS A 88 -18.92 12.98 7.20
N LEU A 89 -17.95 12.76 6.30
CA LEU A 89 -16.77 11.95 6.57
C LEU A 89 -15.75 12.79 7.33
N ASN A 90 -15.32 12.29 8.50
CA ASN A 90 -14.42 13.03 9.40
C ASN A 90 -12.95 12.84 8.99
N VAL A 91 -12.57 13.47 7.88
CA VAL A 91 -11.22 13.49 7.31
C VAL A 91 -10.85 14.92 6.92
N ASN A 92 -9.55 15.23 6.94
CA ASN A 92 -9.06 16.59 6.69
C ASN A 92 -8.89 16.89 5.20
N GLU A 93 -8.44 15.91 4.44
CA GLU A 93 -8.27 15.97 3.00
C GLU A 93 -9.60 15.80 2.26
N ASN A 94 -9.69 16.33 1.04
CA ASN A 94 -10.84 16.08 0.17
C ASN A 94 -10.70 14.69 -0.48
N VAL A 95 -11.48 13.72 -0.01
CA VAL A 95 -11.44 12.35 -0.51
C VAL A 95 -12.27 12.19 -1.79
N GLU A 96 -11.97 11.13 -2.54
CA GLU A 96 -12.74 10.72 -3.70
C GLU A 96 -13.62 9.53 -3.35
N CYS A 97 -14.82 9.48 -3.91
CA CYS A 97 -15.75 8.38 -3.69
C CYS A 97 -16.22 7.77 -5.01
N GLY A 98 -16.21 6.43 -5.08
CA GLY A 98 -16.42 5.71 -6.34
C GLY A 98 -17.87 5.72 -6.85
N ASN A 99 -18.82 5.26 -6.04
CA ASN A 99 -20.21 5.02 -6.48
C ASN A 99 -21.15 6.22 -6.28
N ASN A 100 -20.79 7.12 -5.37
CA ASN A 100 -21.58 8.29 -5.01
C ASN A 100 -20.65 9.49 -4.94
N THR A 101 -21.14 10.66 -5.33
CA THR A 101 -20.40 11.90 -5.17
C THR A 101 -20.35 12.25 -3.69
N CYS A 102 -19.16 12.34 -3.12
CA CYS A 102 -18.94 12.80 -1.74
C CYS A 102 -18.29 14.19 -1.71
N THR A 103 -18.91 15.15 -2.43
CA THR A 103 -18.39 16.51 -2.53
C THR A 103 -18.21 17.11 -1.14
N ASN A 104 -17.05 17.73 -0.87
CA ASN A 104 -16.73 18.29 0.45
C ASN A 104 -16.80 17.24 1.56
N ASN A 105 -16.44 15.99 1.24
CA ASN A 105 -16.49 14.86 2.15
C ASN A 105 -17.91 14.55 2.68
N GLU A 106 -18.95 14.96 1.95
CA GLU A 106 -20.35 14.79 2.34
C GLU A 106 -21.10 13.88 1.36
N VAL A 107 -21.67 12.79 1.87
CA VAL A 107 -22.56 11.90 1.12
C VAL A 107 -24.01 12.30 1.42
N HIS A 108 -24.67 12.89 0.43
CA HIS A 108 -26.02 13.43 0.58
C HIS A 108 -27.15 12.43 0.28
N ASN A 109 -28.38 12.83 0.58
CA ASN A 109 -29.62 12.16 0.20
C ASN A 109 -29.75 10.72 0.74
N LEU A 110 -29.21 10.47 1.93
CA LEU A 110 -29.27 9.17 2.59
C LEU A 110 -30.65 8.96 3.23
N THR A 111 -31.25 7.81 2.96
CA THR A 111 -32.53 7.44 3.56
C THR A 111 -32.32 6.94 4.98
N GLU A 112 -33.15 7.39 5.92
CA GLU A 112 -33.15 6.91 7.31
C GLU A 112 -33.29 5.37 7.42
N CYS A 113 -32.66 4.78 8.44
CA CYS A 113 -32.69 3.34 8.72
C CYS A 113 -32.29 2.43 7.54
N LYS A 114 -31.44 2.92 6.62
CA LYS A 114 -30.94 2.13 5.49
C LYS A 114 -29.42 2.18 5.41
N ASN A 115 -28.81 1.03 5.15
CA ASN A 115 -27.38 0.96 4.91
C ASN A 115 -27.05 1.49 3.51
N ALA A 116 -26.02 2.32 3.43
CA ALA A 116 -25.38 2.73 2.17
C ALA A 116 -23.91 2.33 2.17
N SER A 117 -23.35 2.02 1.00
CA SER A 117 -21.93 1.69 0.84
C SER A 117 -21.23 2.79 0.06
N VAL A 118 -20.11 3.28 0.60
CA VAL A 118 -19.24 4.26 -0.06
C VAL A 118 -17.82 3.70 -0.13
N SER A 119 -17.22 3.73 -1.33
CA SER A 119 -15.81 3.38 -1.53
C SER A 119 -15.01 4.68 -1.52
N ILE A 120 -14.03 4.80 -0.63
CA ILE A 120 -13.24 6.00 -0.37
C ILE A 120 -11.80 5.78 -0.84
N SER A 121 -11.29 6.72 -1.62
CA SER A 121 -9.91 6.73 -2.10
C SER A 121 -9.32 8.14 -2.01
N HIS A 122 -7.99 8.22 -2.11
CA HIS A 122 -7.26 9.49 -2.16
C HIS A 122 -5.88 9.28 -2.79
N ASN A 123 -5.34 10.31 -3.43
CA ASN A 123 -4.04 10.24 -4.12
C ASN A 123 -2.85 9.89 -3.18
N SER A 124 -3.01 10.04 -1.87
CA SER A 124 -2.00 9.71 -0.87
C SER A 124 -1.94 8.23 -0.50
N CYS A 125 -2.90 7.41 -0.96
CA CYS A 125 -2.97 5.98 -0.69
C CYS A 125 -3.11 5.18 -2.00
N THR A 126 -2.93 3.88 -1.90
CA THR A 126 -3.05 2.94 -3.02
C THR A 126 -4.25 2.02 -2.82
N ALA A 127 -4.66 1.32 -3.89
CA ALA A 127 -5.69 0.29 -3.80
C ALA A 127 -5.30 -0.80 -2.77
N PRO A 128 -6.27 -1.46 -2.12
CA PRO A 128 -7.71 -1.30 -2.30
C PRO A 128 -8.30 -0.05 -1.64
N ASP A 129 -9.40 0.43 -2.21
CA ASP A 129 -10.21 1.53 -1.65
C ASP A 129 -10.85 1.10 -0.33
N LYS A 130 -11.07 2.08 0.56
CA LYS A 130 -11.79 1.83 1.81
C LYS A 130 -13.27 1.68 1.50
N THR A 131 -13.83 0.49 1.70
CA THR A 131 -15.28 0.32 1.70
C THR A 131 -15.82 0.66 3.09
N LEU A 132 -16.62 1.71 3.17
CA LEU A 132 -17.30 2.18 4.38
C LEU A 132 -18.81 1.93 4.26
N ILE A 133 -19.37 1.29 5.28
CA ILE A 133 -20.81 1.08 5.40
C ILE A 133 -21.39 2.17 6.30
N LEU A 134 -22.30 2.97 5.74
CA LEU A 134 -23.05 4.00 6.44
C LEU A 134 -24.33 3.37 7.01
N ASP A 135 -24.35 3.07 8.30
CA ASP A 135 -25.57 2.69 9.03
C ASP A 135 -26.34 3.97 9.41
N VAL A 136 -27.35 4.32 8.61
CA VAL A 136 -28.02 5.62 8.69
C VAL A 136 -29.05 5.62 9.83
N PRO A 137 -29.02 6.58 10.76
CA PRO A 137 -29.93 6.63 11.90
C PRO A 137 -31.42 6.77 11.50
N PRO A 138 -32.34 6.56 12.46
CA PRO A 138 -33.73 6.96 12.30
C PRO A 138 -33.89 8.49 12.28
N GLY A 139 -34.88 8.99 11.56
CA GLY A 139 -35.17 10.42 11.44
C GLY A 139 -35.46 11.08 12.78
N VAL A 140 -34.87 12.27 12.99
CA VAL A 140 -34.89 12.96 14.30
C VAL A 140 -36.29 13.35 14.76
N GLU A 141 -37.21 13.59 13.83
CA GLU A 141 -38.60 13.98 14.11
C GLU A 141 -39.46 12.85 14.67
N LYS A 142 -38.94 11.61 14.67
CA LYS A 142 -39.60 10.45 15.28
C LYS A 142 -39.42 10.39 16.80
N PHE A 143 -38.61 11.27 17.37
CA PHE A 143 -38.31 11.32 18.80
C PHE A 143 -38.71 12.68 19.38
N GLN A 144 -39.24 12.66 20.61
CA GLN A 144 -39.63 13.87 21.34
C GLN A 144 -39.10 13.77 22.77
N LEU A 145 -38.40 14.81 23.21
CA LEU A 145 -37.95 14.96 24.59
C LEU A 145 -39.09 15.53 25.43
N HIS A 146 -39.41 14.87 26.54
CA HIS A 146 -40.48 15.25 27.47
C HIS A 146 -39.89 15.59 28.83
#